data_AF-A0A3D2ITG8-F1
#
_entry.id   AF-A0A3D2ITG8-F1
#
_cell.length_a   1.000
_cell.length_b   1.000
_cell.length_c   1.000
_cell.angle_alpha   90.00
_cell.angle_beta   90.00
_cell.angle_gamma   90.00
#
_symmetry.space_group_name_H-M   'P 1'
#
loop_
_entity.id
_entity.type
_entity.pdbx_description
1 polymer ?
#
loop_
_entity_poly.entity_id
_entity_poly.type
_entity_poly.pdbx_seq_one_letter_code
_entity_poly.pdbx_strand_id
1 'polypeptide(L)'
;MWNIVLYEPEKPANTGNIGRTCVAAGARLHLIEPISFSLSDSHLKRAGMYHWKQLEVERYADFEEFLARNRGAVIYPVETSGRTCYTQMDYLPDSFLLFGKESTGIPQAILDRYP
;
A
#
# COMPACT_ATOMS: atom_id res chain seq x y z
N MET A 1 -10.82 10.47 0.00
CA MET A 1 -10.21 9.56 0.99
C MET A 1 -8.88 9.09 0.44
N TRP A 2 -7.88 8.77 1.27
CA TRP A 2 -6.58 8.30 0.77
C TRP A 2 -6.52 6.77 0.77
N ASN A 3 -5.85 6.19 -0.24
CA ASN A 3 -5.65 4.76 -0.34
C ASN A 3 -4.14 4.46 -0.41
N ILE A 4 -3.62 3.68 0.54
CA ILE A 4 -2.22 3.27 0.60
C ILE A 4 -2.12 1.82 0.16
N VAL A 5 -1.36 1.54 -0.90
CA VAL A 5 -1.21 0.19 -1.46
C VAL A 5 0.21 -0.29 -1.23
N LEU A 6 0.35 -1.43 -0.56
CA LEU A 6 1.63 -2.12 -0.37
C LEU A 6 1.68 -3.33 -1.29
N TYR A 7 2.58 -3.30 -2.27
CA TYR A 7 2.85 -4.40 -3.17
C TYR A 7 3.80 -5.39 -2.52
N GLU A 8 3.30 -6.60 -2.21
CA GLU A 8 4.08 -7.72 -1.68
C GLU A 8 4.97 -7.37 -0.46
N PRO A 9 4.40 -6.79 0.61
CA PRO A 9 5.20 -6.27 1.72
C PRO A 9 5.96 -7.37 2.47
N GLU A 10 7.19 -7.07 2.87
CA GLU A 10 8.10 -8.05 3.44
C GLU A 10 8.27 -7.92 4.95
N LYS A 11 8.11 -6.71 5.51
CA LYS A 11 8.38 -6.44 6.93
C LYS A 11 7.09 -6.15 7.72
N PRO A 12 6.79 -6.94 8.78
CA PRO A 12 5.58 -6.75 9.58
C PRO A 12 5.57 -5.40 10.32
N ALA A 13 6.72 -4.94 10.81
CA ALA A 13 6.82 -3.67 11.53
C ALA A 13 6.49 -2.46 10.64
N ASN A 14 6.93 -2.48 9.38
CA ASN A 14 6.61 -1.42 8.42
C ASN A 14 5.12 -1.37 8.12
N THR A 15 4.53 -2.53 7.79
CA THR A 15 3.10 -2.64 7.52
C THR A 15 2.26 -2.19 8.72
N GLY A 16 2.69 -2.51 9.94
CA GLY A 16 2.03 -2.06 11.16
C GLY A 16 2.09 -0.56 11.39
N ASN A 17 3.27 0.05 11.18
CA ASN A 17 3.43 1.50 11.27
C ASN A 17 2.60 2.23 10.20
N ILE A 18 2.58 1.73 8.97
CA ILE A 18 1.75 2.28 7.89
C ILE A 18 0.26 2.14 8.22
N GLY A 19 -0.16 1.00 8.77
CA GLY A 19 -1.53 0.83 9.24
C GLY A 19 -1.92 1.85 10.31
N ARG A 20 -1.04 2.15 11.27
CA ARG A 20 -1.28 3.22 12.25
C ARG A 20 -1.40 4.60 11.60
N THR A 21 -0.55 4.90 10.63
CA THR A 21 -0.63 6.15 9.85
C THR A 21 -1.96 6.23 9.10
N CYS A 22 -2.43 5.13 8.50
CA CYS A 22 -3.71 5.08 7.81
C CYS A 22 -4.87 5.40 8.74
N VAL A 23 -4.91 4.82 9.95
CA VAL A 23 -5.93 5.15 10.95
C VAL A 23 -5.89 6.64 11.33
N ALA A 24 -4.71 7.20 11.58
CA ALA A 24 -4.55 8.60 11.95
C ALA A 24 -4.94 9.57 10.82
N ALA A 25 -4.69 9.18 9.56
CA ALA A 25 -4.95 9.99 8.37
C ALA A 25 -6.35 9.76 7.77
N GLY A 26 -7.14 8.83 8.29
CA GLY A 26 -8.41 8.43 7.67
C GLY A 26 -8.22 7.82 6.28
N ALA A 27 -7.15 7.04 6.09
CA ALA A 27 -6.81 6.36 4.85
C ALA A 27 -7.12 4.86 4.93
N ARG A 28 -7.33 4.22 3.79
CA ARG A 28 -7.44 2.77 3.65
C ARG A 28 -6.10 2.14 3.36
N LEU A 29 -5.86 0.95 3.89
CA LEU A 29 -4.70 0.13 3.58
C LEU A 29 -5.09 -1.00 2.62
N HIS A 30 -4.32 -1.16 1.57
CA HIS A 30 -4.46 -2.21 0.57
C HIS A 30 -3.18 -3.04 0.55
N LEU A 31 -3.31 -4.36 0.66
CA LEU A 31 -2.18 -5.29 0.69
C LEU A 31 -2.29 -6.25 -0.48
N ILE A 32 -1.27 -6.25 -1.35
CA ILE A 32 -1.19 -7.16 -2.48
C ILE A 32 -0.24 -8.31 -2.10
N GLU A 33 -0.69 -9.54 -2.29
CA GLU A 33 0.04 -10.75 -1.97
C GLU A 33 1.10 -11.11 -3.03
N PRO A 34 2.10 -11.93 -2.68
CA PRO A 34 2.38 -12.54 -1.37
C PRO A 34 2.85 -11.56 -0.28
N ILE A 35 2.35 -11.76 0.95
CA ILE A 35 2.85 -11.09 2.16
C ILE A 35 3.83 -12.03 2.85
N SER A 36 5.06 -11.57 3.10
CA SER A 36 6.13 -12.43 3.64
C SER A 36 6.03 -12.67 5.16
N PHE A 37 4.92 -12.29 5.80
CA PHE A 37 4.69 -12.43 7.23
C PHE A 37 3.22 -12.70 7.57
N SER A 38 2.99 -13.25 8.76
CA SER A 38 1.64 -13.52 9.25
C SER A 38 0.96 -12.26 9.77
N LEU A 39 -0.25 -11.99 9.28
CA LEU A 39 -1.17 -10.98 9.81
C LEU A 39 -1.98 -11.49 11.02
N SER A 40 -1.51 -12.51 11.75
CA SER A 40 -2.22 -13.01 12.92
C SER A 40 -2.20 -12.03 14.09
N ASP A 41 -3.26 -12.01 14.90
CA ASP A 41 -3.45 -11.12 16.05
C ASP A 41 -2.24 -11.05 17.00
N SER A 42 -1.49 -12.14 17.17
CA SER A 42 -0.29 -12.19 18.01
C SER A 42 0.90 -11.42 17.41
N HIS A 43 1.04 -11.43 16.08
CA HIS A 43 2.03 -10.67 15.33
C HIS A 43 1.62 -9.20 15.19
N LEU A 44 0.33 -8.94 14.95
CA LEU A 44 -0.23 -7.59 14.91
C LEU A 44 -0.03 -6.86 16.26
N LYS A 45 -0.32 -7.50 17.39
CA LYS A 45 -0.06 -6.93 18.73
C LYS A 45 1.43 -6.64 18.97
N ARG A 46 2.32 -7.57 18.59
CA ARG A 46 3.78 -7.41 18.76
C ARG A 46 4.35 -6.28 17.90
N ALA A 47 3.77 -6.05 16.71
CA ALA A 47 4.17 -4.96 15.83
C ALA A 47 3.53 -3.60 16.21
N GLY A 48 2.91 -3.49 17.39
CA GLY A 48 2.29 -2.25 17.85
C GLY A 48 0.96 -1.91 17.18
N MET A 49 0.32 -2.88 16.52
CA MET A 49 -0.92 -2.70 15.75
C MET A 49 -2.18 -2.85 16.62
N TYR A 50 -2.24 -2.15 17.76
CA TYR A 50 -3.43 -2.15 18.63
C TYR A 50 -4.70 -1.64 17.92
N HIS A 51 -4.52 -0.83 16.87
CA HIS A 51 -5.57 -0.22 16.07
C HIS A 51 -5.99 -1.04 14.84
N TRP A 52 -5.49 -2.28 14.67
CA TRP A 52 -5.81 -3.07 13.48
C TRP A 52 -7.31 -3.29 13.26
N LYS A 53 -8.09 -3.36 14.35
CA LYS A 53 -9.57 -3.45 14.28
C LYS A 53 -10.25 -2.18 13.76
N GLN A 54 -9.56 -1.04 13.82
CA GLN A 54 -10.02 0.26 13.33
C GLN A 54 -9.49 0.55 11.92
N LEU A 55 -8.55 -0.28 11.43
CA LEU A 55 -7.95 -0.12 10.12
C LEU A 55 -8.85 -0.75 9.07
N GLU A 56 -9.29 0.06 8.12
CA GLU A 56 -9.89 -0.43 6.89
C GLU A 56 -8.78 -1.05 6.03
N VAL A 57 -8.69 -2.38 6.05
CA VAL A 57 -7.68 -3.15 5.31
C VAL A 57 -8.34 -4.06 4.28
N GLU A 58 -7.88 -3.97 3.03
CA GLU A 58 -8.24 -4.89 1.97
C GLU A 58 -7.03 -5.69 1.49
N ARG A 59 -7.27 -6.95 1.11
CA ARG A 59 -6.27 -7.86 0.57
C ARG A 59 -6.63 -8.29 -0.85
N TYR A 60 -5.60 -8.50 -1.65
CA TYR A 60 -5.67 -8.92 -3.04
C TYR A 60 -4.63 -10.02 -3.27
N ALA A 61 -5.01 -11.05 -4.03
CA ALA A 61 -4.13 -12.16 -4.39
C ALA A 61 -2.97 -11.69 -5.29
N ASP A 62 -3.23 -10.70 -6.15
CA ASP A 62 -2.24 -10.11 -7.05
C ASP A 62 -2.64 -8.69 -7.48
N PHE A 63 -1.79 -8.06 -8.30
CA PHE A 63 -2.02 -6.71 -8.82
C PHE A 63 -3.22 -6.62 -9.78
N GLU A 64 -3.54 -7.68 -10.51
CA GLU A 64 -4.67 -7.69 -11.45
C GLU A 64 -6.00 -7.74 -10.70
N GLU A 65 -6.09 -8.51 -9.61
CA GLU A 65 -7.27 -8.51 -8.74
C GLU A 65 -7.47 -7.11 -8.12
N PHE A 66 -6.39 -6.46 -7.70
CA PHE A 66 -6.43 -5.08 -7.21
C PHE A 66 -7.05 -4.13 -8.26
N LEU A 67 -6.57 -4.18 -9.51
CA LEU A 67 -7.12 -3.35 -10.60
C LEU A 67 -8.59 -3.70 -10.92
N ALA A 68 -8.92 -5.00 -10.92
CA ALA A 68 -10.26 -5.46 -11.25
C ALA A 68 -11.32 -5.01 -10.23
N ARG A 69 -10.95 -4.97 -8.95
CA ARG A 69 -11.81 -4.51 -7.84
C ARG A 69 -11.84 -2.99 -7.70
N ASN A 70 -10.80 -2.28 -8.13
CA ASN A 70 -10.69 -0.83 -8.06
C ASN A 70 -10.69 -0.21 -9.48
N ARG A 71 -11.74 -0.46 -10.24
CA ARG A 71 -11.84 0.02 -11.63
C ARG A 71 -11.80 1.55 -11.68
N GLY A 72 -10.93 2.08 -12.54
CA GLY A 72 -10.74 3.53 -12.67
C GLY A 72 -9.90 4.16 -11.55
N ALA A 73 -9.21 3.34 -10.74
CA ALA A 73 -8.29 3.85 -9.74
C ALA A 73 -7.22 4.75 -10.35
N VAL A 74 -7.07 5.95 -9.79
CA VAL A 74 -5.95 6.84 -10.09
C VAL A 74 -4.79 6.41 -9.20
N ILE A 75 -3.79 5.76 -9.80
CA ILE A 75 -2.66 5.17 -9.10
C ILE A 75 -1.42 6.02 -9.33
N TYR A 76 -0.73 6.35 -8.24
CA TYR A 76 0.56 7.02 -8.23
C TYR A 76 1.61 6.06 -7.67
N PRO A 77 2.45 5.45 -8.53
CA PRO A 77 3.61 4.69 -8.09
C PRO A 77 4.60 5.61 -7.37
N VAL A 78 5.02 5.21 -6.17
CA VAL A 78 6.02 5.94 -5.39
C VAL A 78 7.35 5.21 -5.50
N GLU A 79 8.25 5.79 -6.28
CA GLU A 79 9.56 5.21 -6.57
C GLU A 79 10.70 6.23 -6.53
N THR A 80 11.90 5.74 -6.25
CA THR A 80 13.12 6.57 -6.22
C THR A 80 13.58 6.99 -7.61
N SER A 81 13.22 6.24 -8.65
CA SER A 81 13.48 6.54 -10.05
C SER A 81 12.44 7.48 -10.69
N GLY A 82 11.46 7.95 -9.91
CA GLY A 82 10.42 8.86 -10.37
C GLY A 82 10.98 10.20 -10.85
N ARG A 83 10.32 10.79 -11.86
CA ARG A 83 10.76 12.06 -12.46
C ARG A 83 10.28 13.30 -11.69
N THR A 84 9.18 13.16 -10.95
CA THR A 84 8.52 14.26 -10.25
C THR A 84 8.59 14.03 -8.75
N CYS A 85 8.95 15.08 -7.99
CA CYS A 85 8.97 15.00 -6.54
C CYS A 85 7.53 14.91 -6.01
N TYR A 86 7.31 14.11 -4.96
CA TYR A 86 5.98 13.91 -4.37
C TYR A 86 5.29 15.19 -3.88
N THR A 87 6.05 16.26 -3.62
CA THR A 87 5.54 17.58 -3.21
C THR A 87 5.10 18.47 -4.36
N GLN A 88 5.39 18.09 -5.60
CA GLN A 88 5.05 18.83 -6.82
C GLN A 88 3.87 18.21 -7.57
N MET A 89 3.29 17.13 -7.03
CA MET A 89 2.18 16.41 -7.62
C MET A 89 0.84 17.01 -7.17
N ASP A 90 -0.05 17.24 -8.14
CA ASP A 90 -1.46 17.54 -7.88
C ASP A 90 -2.23 16.22 -7.78
N TYR A 91 -2.32 15.68 -6.56
CA TYR A 91 -3.04 14.44 -6.31
C TYR A 91 -4.56 14.64 -6.48
N LEU A 92 -5.19 13.71 -7.20
CA LEU A 92 -6.64 13.69 -7.31
C LEU A 92 -7.30 13.14 -6.03
N PRO A 93 -8.58 13.46 -5.78
CA PRO A 93 -9.34 12.78 -4.74
C PRO A 93 -9.38 11.26 -4.98
N ASP A 94 -9.39 10.49 -3.88
CA ASP A 94 -9.51 9.02 -3.91
C ASP A 94 -8.34 8.29 -4.61
N SER A 95 -7.20 8.98 -4.70
CA SER A 95 -5.97 8.44 -5.28
C SER A 95 -5.35 7.31 -4.45
N PHE A 96 -4.68 6.42 -5.17
CA PHE A 96 -3.95 5.27 -4.64
C PHE A 96 -2.45 5.56 -4.70
N LEU A 97 -1.79 5.59 -3.56
CA LEU A 97 -0.33 5.65 -3.48
C LEU A 97 0.21 4.22 -3.42
N LEU A 98 0.88 3.79 -4.49
CA LEU A 98 1.42 2.44 -4.62
C LEU A 98 2.88 2.42 -4.19
N PHE A 99 3.19 1.59 -3.20
CA PHE A 99 4.54 1.34 -2.70
C PHE A 99 4.95 -0.09 -3.01
N GLY A 100 6.20 -0.25 -3.45
CA GLY A 100 6.80 -1.54 -3.75
C GLY A 100 7.27 -2.33 -2.53
N LYS A 101 7.89 -3.48 -2.79
CA LYS A 101 8.58 -4.25 -1.76
C LYS A 101 9.74 -3.46 -1.20
N GLU A 102 10.09 -3.69 0.06
CA GLU A 102 11.27 -3.05 0.66
C GLU A 102 12.58 -3.44 -0.03
N SER A 103 12.69 -4.66 -0.55
CA SER A 103 13.90 -5.18 -1.18
C SER A 103 14.11 -4.72 -2.62
N THR A 104 13.04 -4.73 -3.42
CA THR A 104 13.12 -4.56 -4.89
C THR A 104 12.27 -3.43 -5.44
N GLY A 105 11.49 -2.74 -4.62
CA GLY A 105 10.52 -1.75 -5.10
C GLY A 105 9.39 -2.37 -5.91
N ILE A 106 8.78 -1.55 -6.78
CA ILE A 106 7.69 -1.93 -7.67
C ILE A 106 8.27 -2.62 -8.92
N PRO A 107 7.73 -3.79 -9.33
CA PRO A 107 8.16 -4.45 -10.56
C PRO A 107 8.09 -3.53 -11.79
N GLN A 108 9.12 -3.59 -12.64
CA GLN A 108 9.17 -2.77 -13.86
C GLN A 108 7.92 -2.97 -14.75
N ALA A 109 7.42 -4.19 -14.86
CA ALA A 109 6.20 -4.50 -15.62
C ALA A 109 4.93 -3.79 -15.10
N ILE A 110 4.91 -3.36 -13.84
CA ILE A 110 3.86 -2.50 -13.28
C ILE A 110 4.18 -1.04 -13.59
N LEU A 111 5.42 -0.60 -13.38
CA LEU A 111 5.86 0.77 -13.65
C LEU A 111 5.65 1.17 -15.11
N ASP A 112 5.89 0.26 -16.06
CA ASP A 112 5.69 0.50 -17.50
C ASP A 112 4.23 0.83 -17.89
N ARG A 113 3.28 0.59 -16.99
CA ARG A 113 1.86 0.96 -17.17
C ARG A 113 1.58 2.42 -16.80
N TYR A 114 2.55 3.11 -16.22
CA TYR A 114 2.43 4.49 -15.73
C TYR A 114 3.51 5.37 -16.39
N PRO A 115 3.15 6.60 -16.80
CA PRO A 115 4.05 7.51 -17.50
C PRO A 115 5.13 8.14 -16.61
#